data_AF-A0A4R4K677-F1
#
_entry.id   AF-A0A4R4K677-F1
#
_cell.length_a   1.000
_cell.length_b   1.000
_cell.length_c   1.000
_cell.angle_alpha   90.00
_cell.angle_beta   90.00
_cell.angle_gamma   90.00
#
_symmetry.space_group_name_H-M   'P 1'
#
loop_
_entity.id
_entity.type
_entity.pdbx_description
1 polymer ?
#
loop_
_entity_poly.entity_id
_entity_poly.type
_entity_poly.pdbx_seq_one_letter_code
_entity_poly.pdbx_strand_id
1 'polypeptide(L)'
;MFKNDVYEKTVKSGKGKTSDGMLLDALYLDIPNARAVMSAYKKKTPNLPDFNEKTQLILSASKKFGQLKPAKQRAFSEPGLKANGVSDGKFIYSKNSLSNFAAHAGYEHNGHYDDEFVNFKDNDRNLAEGKLFPGINLIRRPLIEKNKETNEWEIKQIEVGAYKVSDIDSFILGINNMYSEAGTSLHPIIESLIRNHIINNDYVLPTMAGIAGLHAEVQALNHLLILEDKRAGKTIGSRKIGEYMRDMLKSSIFTQRLTTIQAGDDFAACHNCSGILSAPANVITGKVESAGSNFSSTLSRYKRSQESPI
;
A
#
# COMPACT_ATOMS: atom_id res chain seq x y z
N MET A 1 11.30 -25.82 -34.35
CA MET A 1 10.75 -24.92 -35.38
C MET A 1 9.22 -25.07 -35.36
N PHE A 2 8.45 -24.00 -35.59
CA PHE A 2 7.00 -23.85 -35.32
C PHE A 2 6.62 -23.35 -33.91
N LYS A 3 7.01 -22.12 -33.57
CA LYS A 3 6.36 -21.30 -32.52
C LYS A 3 5.98 -19.87 -32.99
N ASN A 4 6.28 -19.50 -34.24
CA ASN A 4 6.13 -18.13 -34.75
C ASN A 4 4.88 -17.89 -35.61
N ASP A 5 4.13 -18.94 -36.00
CA ASP A 5 3.02 -18.78 -36.96
C ASP A 5 1.69 -18.32 -36.35
N VAL A 6 1.50 -18.50 -35.03
CA VAL A 6 0.30 -18.01 -34.35
C VAL A 6 0.39 -16.50 -34.11
N TYR A 7 1.61 -15.99 -33.92
CA TYR A 7 1.87 -14.57 -33.65
C TYR A 7 1.50 -13.66 -34.83
N GLU A 8 1.78 -14.08 -36.07
CA GLU A 8 1.42 -13.28 -37.25
C GLU A 8 -0.06 -13.35 -37.63
N LYS A 9 -0.75 -14.46 -37.34
CA LYS A 9 -2.16 -14.62 -37.70
C LYS A 9 -3.08 -13.73 -36.87
N THR A 10 -2.80 -13.56 -35.57
CA THR A 10 -3.62 -12.70 -34.70
C THR A 10 -3.40 -11.22 -34.99
N VAL A 11 -2.18 -10.82 -35.35
CA VAL A 11 -1.85 -9.42 -35.73
C VAL A 11 -2.44 -9.04 -37.09
N LYS A 12 -2.52 -9.98 -38.05
CA LYS A 12 -3.11 -9.72 -39.38
C LYS A 12 -4.64 -9.77 -39.43
N SER A 13 -5.30 -10.40 -38.46
CA SER A 13 -6.77 -10.49 -38.38
C SER A 13 -7.45 -9.25 -37.79
N GLY A 14 -6.69 -8.28 -37.26
CA GLY A 14 -7.21 -7.06 -36.61
C GLY A 14 -7.69 -5.96 -37.57
N LYS A 15 -8.14 -6.28 -38.79
CA LYS A 15 -8.88 -5.35 -39.66
C LYS A 15 -10.37 -5.43 -39.37
N GLY A 16 -10.74 -5.21 -38.12
CA GLY A 16 -12.11 -5.02 -37.68
C GLY A 16 -12.08 -4.00 -36.56
N LYS A 17 -13.07 -3.10 -36.52
CA LYS A 17 -13.24 -2.10 -35.46
C LYS A 17 -13.50 -2.79 -34.10
N THR A 18 -12.49 -3.41 -33.51
CA THR A 18 -12.53 -3.89 -32.13
C THR A 18 -12.08 -2.75 -31.25
N SER A 19 -12.94 -2.32 -30.33
CA SER A 19 -12.60 -1.31 -29.34
C SER A 19 -11.32 -1.72 -28.59
N ASP A 20 -10.47 -0.74 -28.27
CA ASP A 20 -9.19 -0.95 -27.56
C ASP A 20 -9.32 -1.88 -26.32
N GLY A 21 -10.51 -1.93 -25.70
CA GLY A 21 -10.81 -2.82 -24.57
C GLY A 21 -10.76 -4.32 -24.89
N MET A 22 -11.22 -4.75 -26.08
CA MET A 22 -11.26 -6.19 -26.44
C MET A 22 -9.87 -6.76 -26.75
N LEU A 23 -8.96 -5.94 -27.31
CA LEU A 23 -7.59 -6.36 -27.60
C LEU A 23 -6.75 -6.53 -26.32
N LEU A 24 -6.98 -5.68 -25.32
CA LEU A 24 -6.30 -5.71 -24.03
C LEU A 24 -6.82 -6.81 -23.11
N ASP A 25 -8.12 -7.12 -23.18
CA ASP A 25 -8.72 -8.28 -22.50
C ASP A 25 -8.13 -9.60 -23.03
N ALA A 26 -7.97 -9.74 -24.35
CA ALA A 26 -7.33 -10.89 -24.97
C ALA A 26 -5.84 -11.02 -24.58
N LEU A 27 -5.11 -9.91 -24.50
CA LEU A 27 -3.70 -9.88 -24.11
C LEU A 27 -3.43 -10.22 -22.63
N TYR A 28 -4.46 -10.30 -21.78
CA TYR A 28 -4.28 -10.62 -20.36
C TYR A 28 -4.99 -11.92 -19.95
N LEU A 29 -6.13 -12.23 -20.56
CA LEU A 29 -6.87 -13.46 -20.27
C LEU A 29 -6.30 -14.68 -21.03
N ASP A 30 -5.70 -14.50 -22.21
CA ASP A 30 -5.20 -15.62 -23.04
C ASP A 30 -3.67 -15.79 -23.01
N ILE A 31 -2.88 -14.73 -22.76
CA ILE A 31 -1.41 -14.80 -22.69
C ILE A 31 -0.90 -13.87 -21.58
N PRO A 32 -0.54 -14.35 -20.39
CA PRO A 32 -0.17 -13.49 -19.25
C PRO A 32 1.20 -12.81 -19.48
N ASN A 33 1.21 -11.69 -20.21
CA ASN A 33 2.37 -10.81 -20.32
C ASN A 33 2.07 -9.50 -19.56
N ALA A 34 2.17 -9.58 -18.23
CA ALA A 34 1.91 -8.47 -17.32
C ALA A 34 2.71 -7.20 -17.68
N ARG A 35 3.94 -7.34 -18.20
CA ARG A 35 4.79 -6.21 -18.60
C ARG A 35 4.24 -5.46 -19.83
N ALA A 36 3.76 -6.20 -20.83
CA ALA A 36 3.18 -5.61 -22.04
C ALA A 36 1.84 -4.91 -21.72
N VAL A 37 1.00 -5.55 -20.90
CA VAL A 37 -0.29 -5.00 -20.47
C VAL A 37 -0.11 -3.74 -19.63
N MET A 38 0.78 -3.76 -18.63
CA MET A 38 1.11 -2.57 -17.84
C MET A 38 1.66 -1.42 -18.69
N SER A 39 2.50 -1.73 -19.69
CA SER A 39 3.06 -0.70 -20.58
C SER A 39 2.01 -0.02 -21.46
N ALA A 40 0.97 -0.76 -21.87
CA ALA A 40 -0.15 -0.22 -22.63
C ALA A 40 -1.02 0.73 -21.78
N TYR A 41 -1.27 0.39 -20.51
CA TYR A 41 -2.07 1.21 -19.60
C TYR A 41 -1.30 2.43 -19.04
N LYS A 42 0.01 2.30 -18.76
CA LYS A 42 0.85 3.39 -18.23
C LYS A 42 0.92 4.63 -19.13
N LYS A 43 0.75 4.48 -20.44
CA LYS A 43 0.74 5.61 -21.41
C LYS A 43 -0.48 6.53 -21.28
N LYS A 44 -1.48 6.17 -20.46
CA LYS A 44 -2.67 6.98 -20.18
C LYS A 44 -2.62 7.68 -18.81
N THR A 45 -1.48 7.63 -18.11
CA THR A 45 -1.36 8.18 -16.76
C THR A 45 -1.70 9.68 -16.76
N PRO A 46 -2.74 10.12 -16.05
CA PRO A 46 -3.12 11.52 -16.01
C PRO A 46 -2.07 12.34 -15.28
N ASN A 47 -1.85 13.57 -15.74
CA ASN A 47 -1.16 14.58 -14.95
C ASN A 47 -2.14 15.01 -13.85
N LEU A 48 -1.77 14.91 -12.57
CA LEU A 48 -2.67 15.25 -11.44
C LEU A 48 -2.16 16.45 -10.62
N PRO A 49 -2.21 17.69 -11.16
CA PRO A 49 -1.97 18.90 -10.38
C PRO A 49 -2.79 18.93 -9.08
N ASP A 50 -4.05 18.49 -9.16
CA ASP A 50 -5.03 18.53 -8.07
C ASP A 50 -4.61 17.69 -6.84
N PHE A 51 -3.91 16.56 -7.05
CA PHE A 51 -3.46 15.70 -5.95
C PHE A 51 -2.34 16.36 -5.13
N ASN A 52 -1.39 16.98 -5.80
CA ASN A 52 -0.31 17.71 -5.12
C ASN A 52 -0.86 18.91 -4.35
N GLU A 53 -1.80 19.66 -4.94
CA GLU A 53 -2.49 20.75 -4.26
C GLU A 53 -3.20 20.27 -3.00
N LYS A 54 -3.83 19.09 -3.03
CA LYS A 54 -4.45 18.49 -1.85
C LYS A 54 -3.43 18.19 -0.74
N THR A 55 -2.31 17.57 -1.07
CA THR A 55 -1.26 17.30 -0.08
C THR A 55 -0.73 18.60 0.54
N GLN A 56 -0.51 19.64 -0.27
CA GLN A 56 -0.09 20.95 0.24
C GLN A 56 -1.17 21.60 1.12
N LEU A 57 -2.46 21.42 0.81
CA LEU A 57 -3.56 21.84 1.66
C LEU A 57 -3.53 21.13 3.01
N ILE A 58 -3.35 19.81 3.05
CA ILE A 58 -3.22 19.03 4.29
C ILE A 58 -2.06 19.56 5.15
N LEU A 59 -0.88 19.74 4.55
CA LEU A 59 0.34 20.20 5.24
C LEU A 59 0.18 21.62 5.79
N SER A 60 -0.37 22.54 4.98
CA SER A 60 -0.59 23.93 5.38
C SER A 60 -1.67 24.05 6.47
N ALA A 61 -2.76 23.29 6.36
CA ALA A 61 -3.81 23.22 7.37
C ALA A 61 -3.27 22.69 8.71
N SER A 62 -2.42 21.67 8.68
CA SER A 62 -1.74 21.14 9.87
C SER A 62 -0.88 22.20 10.56
N LYS A 63 -0.10 22.97 9.79
CA LYS A 63 0.73 24.07 10.30
C LYS A 63 -0.13 25.17 10.92
N LYS A 64 -1.21 25.57 10.24
CA LYS A 64 -2.17 26.59 10.70
C LYS A 64 -2.82 26.15 12.02
N PHE A 65 -3.32 24.91 12.09
CA PHE A 65 -3.89 24.32 13.31
C PHE A 65 -2.92 24.36 14.49
N GLY A 66 -1.64 24.01 14.26
CA GLY A 66 -0.60 24.00 15.29
C GLY A 66 -0.24 25.38 15.85
N GLN A 67 -0.55 26.46 15.12
CA GLN A 67 -0.32 27.84 15.57
C GLN A 67 -1.50 28.42 16.37
N LEU A 68 -2.64 27.72 16.40
CA LEU A 68 -3.82 28.18 17.13
C LEU A 68 -3.76 27.86 18.62
N LYS A 69 -4.37 28.73 19.43
CA LYS A 69 -4.63 28.45 20.85
C LYS A 69 -5.63 27.29 20.99
N PRO A 70 -5.57 26.48 22.07
CA PRO A 70 -6.44 25.31 22.26
C PRO A 70 -7.94 25.58 22.10
N ALA A 71 -8.42 26.75 22.53
CA ALA A 71 -9.83 27.14 22.37
C ALA A 71 -10.26 27.24 20.89
N LYS A 72 -9.38 27.75 20.02
CA LYS A 72 -9.64 27.90 18.57
C LYS A 72 -9.45 26.59 17.81
N GLN A 73 -8.61 25.69 18.31
CA GLN A 73 -8.40 24.36 17.70
C GLN A 73 -9.68 23.51 17.71
N ARG A 74 -10.54 23.64 18.73
CA ARG A 74 -11.80 22.88 18.84
C ARG A 74 -12.80 23.18 17.71
N ALA A 75 -12.75 24.37 17.13
CA ALA A 75 -13.64 24.80 16.06
C ALA A 75 -12.91 24.90 14.70
N PHE A 76 -11.68 24.39 14.63
CA PHE A 76 -10.89 24.48 13.41
C PHE A 76 -11.37 23.49 12.36
N SER A 77 -11.52 23.98 11.14
CA SER A 77 -11.78 23.21 9.94
C SER A 77 -11.08 23.89 8.76
N GLU A 78 -10.75 23.13 7.73
CA GLU A 78 -10.13 23.65 6.52
C GLU A 78 -10.99 23.29 5.30
N PRO A 79 -11.62 24.28 4.64
CA PRO A 79 -12.37 24.05 3.40
C PRO A 79 -11.51 23.41 2.32
N GLY A 80 -12.11 22.52 1.54
CA GLY A 80 -11.42 21.78 0.46
C GLY A 80 -10.84 20.44 0.88
N LEU A 81 -10.77 20.15 2.19
CA LEU A 81 -10.54 18.79 2.70
C LEU A 81 -11.86 18.03 2.85
N LYS A 82 -11.84 16.70 2.80
CA LYS A 82 -13.00 15.85 3.09
C LYS A 82 -13.52 16.15 4.49
N ALA A 83 -14.83 16.39 4.59
CA ALA A 83 -15.50 16.86 5.81
C ALA A 83 -14.80 18.09 6.45
N ASN A 84 -14.17 18.94 5.64
CA ASN A 84 -13.33 20.06 6.06
C ASN A 84 -12.20 19.66 7.04
N GLY A 85 -11.70 18.43 6.91
CA GLY A 85 -10.66 17.84 7.76
C GLY A 85 -11.14 17.47 9.17
N VAL A 86 -12.44 17.41 9.42
CA VAL A 86 -13.03 17.11 10.72
C VAL A 86 -13.61 15.70 10.74
N SER A 87 -13.17 14.88 11.69
CA SER A 87 -13.79 13.60 12.04
C SER A 87 -14.03 13.56 13.55
N ASP A 88 -15.17 13.02 13.98
CA ASP A 88 -15.59 12.96 15.39
C ASP A 88 -15.44 14.31 16.13
N GLY A 89 -15.77 15.40 15.42
CA GLY A 89 -15.71 16.77 15.94
C GLY A 89 -14.29 17.30 16.16
N LYS A 90 -13.26 16.66 15.62
CA LYS A 90 -11.86 17.08 15.74
C LYS A 90 -11.17 17.15 14.39
N PHE A 91 -10.29 18.14 14.23
CA PHE A 91 -9.42 18.22 13.07
C PHE A 91 -8.42 17.05 13.05
N ILE A 92 -8.41 16.27 11.96
CA ILE A 92 -7.67 15.00 11.92
C ILE A 92 -6.22 15.16 11.51
N TYR A 93 -5.84 16.25 10.84
CA TYR A 93 -4.49 16.45 10.30
C TYR A 93 -3.57 17.27 11.22
N SER A 94 -3.67 17.07 12.54
CA SER A 94 -2.71 17.66 13.49
C SER A 94 -1.27 17.20 13.19
N LYS A 95 -0.25 17.94 13.64
CA LYS A 95 1.17 17.55 13.46
C LYS A 95 1.45 16.12 13.96
N ASN A 96 0.87 15.76 15.11
CA ASN A 96 1.00 14.42 15.67
C ASN A 96 0.29 13.38 14.79
N SER A 97 -0.89 13.71 14.26
CA SER A 97 -1.59 12.83 13.32
C SER A 97 -0.81 12.62 12.04
N LEU A 98 -0.20 13.66 11.46
CA LEU A 98 0.60 13.51 10.24
C LEU A 98 1.77 12.54 10.46
N SER A 99 2.43 12.59 11.62
CA SER A 99 3.48 11.62 11.98
C SER A 99 2.98 10.17 12.03
N ASN A 100 1.69 9.97 12.30
CA ASN A 100 1.05 8.67 12.34
C ASN A 100 0.60 8.21 10.96
N PHE A 101 0.11 9.13 10.13
CA PHE A 101 -0.36 8.84 8.77
C PHE A 101 0.81 8.53 7.84
N ALA A 102 1.95 9.20 8.02
CA ALA A 102 3.17 9.12 7.22
C ALA A 102 3.01 9.56 5.74
N ALA A 103 1.92 9.18 5.09
CA ALA A 103 1.62 9.42 3.68
C ALA A 103 0.13 9.67 3.44
N HIS A 104 -0.14 10.35 2.33
CA HIS A 104 -1.44 10.62 1.75
C HIS A 104 -1.50 9.88 0.41
N ALA A 105 -2.56 9.13 0.16
CA ALA A 105 -2.78 8.45 -1.11
C ALA A 105 -4.11 8.84 -1.76
N GLY A 106 -4.17 8.64 -3.07
CA GLY A 106 -5.37 8.80 -3.88
C GLY A 106 -5.34 7.87 -5.08
N TYR A 107 -6.46 7.80 -5.80
CA TYR A 107 -6.55 7.09 -7.06
C TYR A 107 -7.34 7.85 -8.11
N GLU A 108 -7.05 7.54 -9.37
CA GLU A 108 -7.86 7.89 -10.52
C GLU A 108 -8.28 6.60 -11.23
N HIS A 109 -9.53 6.50 -11.65
CA HIS A 109 -10.08 5.39 -12.42
C HIS A 109 -11.19 5.88 -13.37
N ASN A 110 -10.94 5.81 -14.68
CA ASN A 110 -11.90 6.17 -15.73
C ASN A 110 -12.53 7.57 -15.57
N GLY A 111 -11.73 8.57 -15.23
CA GLY A 111 -12.15 9.95 -15.00
C GLY A 111 -12.77 10.19 -13.61
N HIS A 112 -12.82 9.17 -12.75
CA HIS A 112 -13.20 9.32 -11.36
C HIS A 112 -11.96 9.41 -10.48
N TYR A 113 -11.87 10.48 -9.69
CA TYR A 113 -10.78 10.74 -8.77
C TYR A 113 -11.28 10.72 -7.32
N ASP A 114 -10.49 10.15 -6.43
CA ASP A 114 -10.71 10.24 -4.99
C ASP A 114 -9.38 10.14 -4.22
N ASP A 115 -9.27 10.84 -3.09
CA ASP A 115 -8.02 11.02 -2.33
C ASP A 115 -8.24 11.06 -0.81
N GLU A 116 -7.31 11.66 -0.08
CA GLU A 116 -7.34 11.78 1.38
C GLU A 116 -7.33 10.44 2.13
N PHE A 117 -6.82 9.38 1.49
CA PHE A 117 -6.52 8.13 2.16
C PHE A 117 -5.23 8.30 2.97
N VAL A 118 -5.25 7.90 4.24
CA VAL A 118 -4.12 7.99 5.17
C VAL A 118 -4.01 6.69 5.96
N ASN A 119 -2.81 6.34 6.42
CA ASN A 119 -2.60 5.08 7.12
C ASN A 119 -3.52 4.93 8.33
N PHE A 120 -4.14 3.75 8.48
CA PHE A 120 -4.79 3.38 9.73
C PHE A 120 -3.72 3.18 10.79
N LYS A 121 -4.00 3.70 11.99
CA LYS A 121 -3.14 3.51 13.16
C LYS A 121 -3.97 3.17 14.37
N ASP A 122 -3.51 2.16 15.07
CA ASP A 122 -3.97 1.81 16.40
C ASP A 122 -2.81 1.93 17.39
N ASN A 123 -3.00 2.75 18.42
CA ASN A 123 -1.97 3.00 19.43
C ASN A 123 -1.87 1.87 20.47
N ASP A 124 -2.81 0.93 20.47
CA ASP A 124 -2.91 -0.21 21.38
C ASP A 124 -2.70 -1.55 20.68
N ARG A 125 -2.85 -1.61 19.36
CA ARG A 125 -2.52 -2.76 18.50
C ARG A 125 -1.58 -2.35 17.36
N ASN A 126 -0.27 -2.55 17.50
CA ASN A 126 0.77 -2.16 16.55
C ASN A 126 2.03 -3.06 16.63
N LEU A 127 3.21 -2.52 16.32
CA LEU A 127 4.49 -3.26 16.31
C LEU A 127 5.34 -3.01 17.55
N ALA A 128 4.79 -2.36 18.58
CA ALA A 128 5.47 -2.13 19.85
C ALA A 128 5.26 -3.29 20.84
N GLU A 129 6.27 -3.51 21.68
CA GLU A 129 6.21 -4.51 22.75
C GLU A 129 5.04 -4.25 23.71
N GLY A 130 4.34 -5.32 24.09
CA GLY A 130 3.15 -5.24 24.95
C GLY A 130 1.87 -4.75 24.25
N LYS A 131 1.97 -4.33 22.98
CA LYS A 131 0.85 -3.77 22.19
C LYS A 131 0.81 -4.39 20.80
N LEU A 132 1.09 -5.69 20.68
CA LEU A 132 1.23 -6.31 19.38
C LEU A 132 -0.11 -6.38 18.63
N PHE A 133 -0.03 -6.17 17.33
CA PHE A 133 -1.15 -6.40 16.42
C PHE A 133 -1.56 -7.89 16.50
N PRO A 134 -2.85 -8.22 16.41
CA PRO A 134 -3.30 -9.61 16.50
C PRO A 134 -2.58 -10.54 15.52
N GLY A 135 -2.26 -11.75 15.99
CA GLY A 135 -1.69 -12.80 15.14
C GLY A 135 -0.21 -12.67 14.79
N ILE A 136 0.53 -11.73 15.40
CA ILE A 136 1.98 -11.56 15.13
C ILE A 136 2.87 -11.86 16.33
N ASN A 137 4.13 -12.17 16.04
CA ASN A 137 5.24 -12.20 16.98
C ASN A 137 6.42 -11.38 16.45
N LEU A 138 7.05 -10.58 17.31
CA LEU A 138 8.26 -9.83 16.93
C LEU A 138 9.46 -10.76 16.78
N ILE A 139 10.23 -10.58 15.71
CA ILE A 139 11.50 -11.28 15.51
C ILE A 139 12.61 -10.39 16.05
N ARG A 140 13.11 -10.76 17.23
CA ARG A 140 14.23 -10.09 17.90
C ARG A 140 15.57 -10.61 17.38
N ARG A 141 16.51 -9.70 17.16
CA ARG A 141 17.86 -10.02 16.70
C ARG A 141 18.89 -9.30 17.57
N PRO A 142 19.79 -10.03 18.24
CA PRO A 142 20.92 -9.39 18.90
C PRO A 142 21.84 -8.82 17.81
N LEU A 143 22.11 -7.51 17.88
CA LEU A 143 23.23 -6.92 17.18
C LEU A 143 24.49 -7.23 18.00
N ILE A 144 25.35 -8.05 17.43
CA ILE A 144 26.61 -8.45 18.04
C ILE A 144 27.72 -7.62 17.40
N GLU A 145 28.51 -6.92 18.21
CA GLU A 145 29.66 -6.15 17.77
C GLU A 145 30.92 -6.71 18.45
N LYS A 146 32.04 -6.70 17.74
CA LYS A 146 33.32 -7.08 18.33
C LYS A 146 33.84 -5.92 19.18
N ASN A 147 34.03 -6.16 20.46
CA ASN A 147 34.68 -5.22 21.36
C ASN A 147 36.14 -5.03 20.91
N LYS A 148 36.52 -3.77 20.67
CA LYS A 148 37.85 -3.41 20.15
C LYS A 148 38.97 -3.55 21.20
N GLU A 149 38.63 -3.58 22.47
CA GLU A 149 39.57 -3.64 23.59
C GLU A 149 39.77 -5.09 24.07
N THR A 150 38.69 -5.84 24.23
CA THR A 150 38.74 -7.25 24.72
C THR A 150 38.85 -8.26 23.59
N ASN A 151 38.60 -7.83 22.34
CA ASN A 151 38.51 -8.70 21.15
C ASN A 151 37.38 -9.76 21.24
N GLU A 152 36.48 -9.62 22.21
CA GLU A 152 35.32 -10.49 22.43
C GLU A 152 34.08 -9.99 21.67
N TRP A 153 33.12 -10.87 21.42
CA TRP A 153 31.86 -10.52 20.79
C TRP A 153 30.81 -10.19 21.85
N GLU A 154 30.24 -8.99 21.78
CA GLU A 154 29.26 -8.50 22.75
C GLU A 154 27.93 -8.15 22.09
N ILE A 155 26.83 -8.46 22.77
CA ILE A 155 25.49 -8.04 22.34
C ILE A 155 25.32 -6.56 22.71
N LYS A 156 25.29 -5.68 21.71
CA LYS A 156 25.12 -4.22 21.89
C LYS A 156 23.66 -3.82 22.05
N GLN A 157 22.78 -4.40 21.24
CA GLN A 157 21.36 -4.06 21.21
C GLN A 157 20.52 -5.22 20.68
N ILE A 158 19.22 -5.21 20.99
CA ILE A 158 18.26 -6.14 20.37
C ILE A 158 17.44 -5.34 19.36
N GLU A 159 17.62 -5.63 18.09
CA GLU A 159 16.86 -5.03 17.00
C GLU A 159 15.60 -5.82 16.70
N VAL A 160 14.50 -5.11 16.49
CA VAL A 160 13.24 -5.68 16.00
C VAL A 160 13.03 -5.23 14.56
N GLY A 161 13.78 -5.83 13.64
CA GLY A 161 13.72 -5.50 12.21
C GLY A 161 12.56 -6.17 11.46
N ALA A 162 11.91 -7.16 12.07
CA ALA A 162 10.87 -7.95 11.41
C ALA A 162 9.83 -8.49 12.41
N TYR A 163 8.65 -8.84 11.90
CA TYR A 163 7.62 -9.58 12.62
C TYR A 163 7.19 -10.80 11.82
N LYS A 164 6.83 -11.88 12.52
CA LYS A 164 6.22 -13.08 11.93
C LYS A 164 4.72 -13.03 12.15
N VAL A 165 3.94 -13.23 11.10
CA VAL A 165 2.51 -13.52 11.19
C VAL A 165 2.36 -14.99 11.60
N SER A 166 2.15 -15.25 12.89
CA SER A 166 1.99 -16.61 13.43
C SER A 166 0.59 -17.17 13.28
N ASP A 167 -0.41 -16.29 13.20
CA ASP A 167 -1.81 -16.64 12.93
C ASP A 167 -2.37 -15.64 11.93
N ILE A 168 -2.52 -16.10 10.69
CA ILE A 168 -2.98 -15.26 9.58
C ILE A 168 -4.44 -14.87 9.72
N ASP A 169 -5.29 -15.70 10.33
CA ASP A 169 -6.71 -15.39 10.47
C ASP A 169 -6.95 -14.35 11.56
N SER A 170 -6.24 -14.48 12.70
CA SER A 170 -6.22 -13.41 13.71
C SER A 170 -5.67 -12.10 13.14
N PHE A 171 -4.62 -12.16 12.31
CA PHE A 171 -4.06 -10.98 11.66
C PHE A 171 -5.06 -10.30 10.72
N ILE A 172 -5.71 -11.07 9.84
CA ILE A 172 -6.72 -10.55 8.92
C ILE A 172 -7.95 -10.02 9.67
N LEU A 173 -8.39 -10.69 10.74
CA LEU A 173 -9.47 -10.19 11.60
C LEU A 173 -9.10 -8.83 12.21
N GLY A 174 -7.86 -8.68 12.68
CA GLY A 174 -7.33 -7.40 13.15
C GLY A 174 -7.42 -6.31 12.08
N ILE A 175 -7.06 -6.61 10.84
CA ILE A 175 -7.19 -5.66 9.72
C ILE A 175 -8.65 -5.32 9.46
N ASN A 176 -9.53 -6.32 9.38
CA ASN A 176 -10.95 -6.09 9.12
C ASN A 176 -11.60 -5.20 10.20
N ASN A 177 -11.22 -5.38 11.46
CA ASN A 177 -11.65 -4.50 12.55
C ASN A 177 -11.20 -3.05 12.32
N MET A 178 -9.96 -2.81 11.89
CA MET A 178 -9.47 -1.46 11.58
C MET A 178 -10.28 -0.80 10.45
N TYR A 179 -10.60 -1.54 9.38
CA TYR A 179 -11.45 -1.02 8.30
C TYR A 179 -12.86 -0.71 8.81
N SER A 180 -13.43 -1.59 9.63
CA SER A 180 -14.77 -1.44 10.20
C SER A 180 -14.86 -0.23 11.15
N GLU A 181 -13.86 -0.05 12.01
CA GLU A 181 -13.71 1.12 12.89
C GLU A 181 -13.61 2.43 12.09
N ALA A 182 -13.00 2.38 10.90
CA ALA A 182 -12.94 3.49 9.96
C ALA A 182 -14.23 3.68 9.11
N GLY A 183 -15.30 2.93 9.40
CA GLY A 183 -16.58 3.06 8.73
C GLY A 183 -16.63 2.47 7.32
N THR A 184 -15.71 1.56 6.99
CA THR A 184 -15.66 0.87 5.69
C THR A 184 -15.48 -0.63 5.88
N SER A 185 -15.55 -1.43 4.81
CA SER A 185 -15.27 -2.86 4.86
C SER A 185 -13.93 -3.17 4.20
N LEU A 186 -13.26 -4.22 4.68
CA LEU A 186 -12.15 -4.83 3.95
C LEU A 186 -12.73 -5.61 2.76
N HIS A 187 -12.37 -5.21 1.55
CA HIS A 187 -12.82 -5.85 0.32
C HIS A 187 -12.19 -7.25 0.20
N PRO A 188 -12.94 -8.31 -0.17
CA PRO A 188 -12.41 -9.68 -0.21
C PRO A 188 -11.19 -9.87 -1.12
N ILE A 189 -11.11 -9.14 -2.23
CA ILE A 189 -9.92 -9.15 -3.11
C ILE A 189 -8.70 -8.55 -2.40
N ILE A 190 -8.86 -7.49 -1.60
CA ILE A 190 -7.76 -6.89 -0.85
C ILE A 190 -7.29 -7.83 0.25
N GLU A 191 -8.21 -8.48 0.96
CA GLU A 191 -7.88 -9.54 1.91
C GLU A 191 -7.05 -10.65 1.24
N SER A 192 -7.50 -11.14 0.08
CA SER A 192 -6.78 -12.17 -0.67
C SER A 192 -5.36 -11.72 -1.05
N LEU A 193 -5.19 -10.48 -1.51
CA LEU A 193 -3.88 -9.91 -1.83
C LEU A 193 -2.98 -9.80 -0.59
N ILE A 194 -3.52 -9.40 0.57
CA ILE A 194 -2.77 -9.36 1.84
C ILE A 194 -2.32 -10.77 2.24
N ARG A 195 -3.22 -11.75 2.19
CA ARG A 195 -2.91 -13.15 2.53
C ARG A 195 -1.80 -13.70 1.62
N ASN A 196 -1.92 -13.48 0.32
CA ASN A 196 -0.92 -13.90 -0.65
C ASN A 196 0.44 -13.22 -0.42
N HIS A 197 0.46 -11.92 -0.10
CA HIS A 197 1.70 -11.21 0.24
C HIS A 197 2.38 -11.81 1.48
N ILE A 198 1.62 -12.12 2.54
CA ILE A 198 2.16 -12.76 3.75
C ILE A 198 2.76 -14.13 3.41
N ILE A 199 2.04 -14.97 2.67
CA ILE A 199 2.48 -16.31 2.26
C ILE A 199 3.76 -16.23 1.41
N ASN A 200 3.79 -15.34 0.43
CA ASN A 200 4.95 -15.16 -0.46
C ASN A 200 6.21 -14.63 0.25
N ASN A 201 6.07 -14.14 1.48
CA ASN A 201 7.18 -13.70 2.32
C ASN A 201 7.48 -14.68 3.47
N ASP A 202 7.03 -15.93 3.37
CA ASP A 202 7.16 -16.97 4.40
C ASP A 202 6.66 -16.49 5.78
N TYR A 203 5.57 -15.72 5.78
CA TYR A 203 4.96 -15.13 6.96
C TYR A 203 5.83 -14.13 7.72
N VAL A 204 6.93 -13.64 7.14
CA VAL A 204 7.86 -12.70 7.78
C VAL A 204 7.89 -11.37 7.04
N LEU A 205 7.60 -10.28 7.75
CA LEU A 205 7.50 -8.94 7.17
C LEU A 205 8.37 -7.93 7.93
N PRO A 206 8.91 -6.90 7.25
CA PRO A 206 9.73 -5.88 7.89
C PRO A 206 8.90 -4.94 8.76
N THR A 207 9.36 -4.65 9.99
CA THR A 207 8.67 -3.71 10.89
C THR A 207 8.68 -2.27 10.35
N MET A 208 9.75 -1.88 9.64
CA MET A 208 9.85 -0.56 9.00
C MET A 208 8.80 -0.31 7.92
N ALA A 209 8.20 -1.36 7.36
CA ALA A 209 7.11 -1.24 6.39
C ALA A 209 5.73 -1.24 7.04
N GLY A 210 5.64 -1.12 8.38
CA GLY A 210 4.38 -1.07 9.11
C GLY A 210 3.59 -2.39 9.05
N ILE A 211 2.33 -2.33 9.46
CA ILE A 211 1.40 -3.46 9.36
C ILE A 211 0.86 -3.54 7.93
N ALA A 212 1.13 -4.66 7.27
CA ALA A 212 0.61 -4.94 5.94
C ALA A 212 -0.92 -4.80 5.88
N GLY A 213 -1.43 -4.07 4.88
CA GLY A 213 -2.87 -3.89 4.64
C GLY A 213 -3.50 -2.62 5.24
N LEU A 214 -2.81 -1.91 6.14
CA LEU A 214 -3.33 -0.71 6.82
C LEU A 214 -2.92 0.62 6.18
N HIS A 215 -2.11 0.57 5.13
CA HIS A 215 -1.53 1.76 4.51
C HIS A 215 -2.47 2.45 3.52
N ALA A 216 -2.22 3.74 3.31
CA ALA A 216 -3.03 4.62 2.46
C ALA A 216 -3.23 4.07 1.04
N GLU A 217 -2.20 3.48 0.42
CA GLU A 217 -2.30 2.96 -0.95
C GLU A 217 -3.24 1.75 -1.04
N VAL A 218 -3.20 0.88 -0.01
CA VAL A 218 -4.08 -0.30 0.06
C VAL A 218 -5.52 0.12 0.32
N GLN A 219 -5.73 1.13 1.16
CA GLN A 219 -7.06 1.71 1.40
C GLN A 219 -7.64 2.36 0.13
N ALA A 220 -6.81 3.08 -0.64
CA ALA A 220 -7.23 3.68 -1.91
C ALA A 220 -7.76 2.62 -2.88
N LEU A 221 -7.01 1.52 -3.06
CA LEU A 221 -7.47 0.40 -3.90
C LEU A 221 -8.72 -0.27 -3.31
N ASN A 222 -8.77 -0.49 -1.99
CA ASN A 222 -9.94 -1.05 -1.32
C ASN A 222 -11.21 -0.25 -1.61
N HIS A 223 -11.13 1.07 -1.47
CA HIS A 223 -12.22 1.98 -1.76
C HIS A 223 -12.65 1.90 -3.22
N LEU A 224 -11.70 1.91 -4.16
CA LEU A 224 -11.98 1.76 -5.59
C LEU A 224 -12.78 0.48 -5.87
N LEU A 225 -12.36 -0.67 -5.35
CA LEU A 225 -13.03 -1.95 -5.66
C LEU A 225 -14.47 -1.99 -5.11
N ILE A 226 -14.68 -1.46 -3.90
CA ILE A 226 -16.03 -1.32 -3.30
C ILE A 226 -16.90 -0.39 -4.15
N LEU A 227 -16.35 0.72 -4.62
CA LEU A 227 -17.08 1.67 -5.46
C LEU A 227 -17.50 1.03 -6.78
N GLU A 228 -16.61 0.26 -7.42
CA GLU A 228 -16.91 -0.42 -8.67
C GLU A 228 -17.93 -1.57 -8.49
N ASP A 229 -17.91 -2.29 -7.35
CA ASP A 229 -18.98 -3.23 -7.01
C ASP A 229 -20.35 -2.53 -6.90
N LYS A 230 -20.39 -1.39 -6.19
CA LYS A 230 -21.61 -0.59 -6.04
C LYS A 230 -22.12 -0.07 -7.39
N ARG A 231 -21.22 0.44 -8.25
CA ARG A 231 -21.56 0.91 -9.61
C ARG A 231 -22.11 -0.19 -10.49
N ALA A 232 -21.60 -1.41 -10.34
CA ALA A 232 -22.09 -2.59 -11.04
C ALA A 232 -23.41 -3.15 -10.46
N GLY A 233 -23.92 -2.59 -9.36
CA GLY A 233 -25.10 -3.10 -8.67
C GLY A 233 -24.89 -4.51 -8.09
N LYS A 234 -23.65 -4.83 -7.71
CA LYS A 234 -23.24 -6.15 -7.21
C LYS A 234 -22.93 -6.10 -5.72
N THR A 235 -23.12 -7.26 -5.08
CA THR A 235 -22.62 -7.46 -3.72
C THR A 235 -21.10 -7.33 -3.70
N ILE A 236 -20.55 -6.75 -2.64
CA ILE A 236 -19.10 -6.55 -2.50
C ILE A 236 -18.37 -7.89 -2.66
N GLY A 237 -17.34 -7.93 -3.51
CA GLY A 237 -16.53 -9.12 -3.78
C GLY A 237 -17.17 -10.16 -4.71
N SER A 238 -18.36 -9.91 -5.27
CA SER A 238 -19.09 -10.90 -6.10
C SER A 238 -18.84 -10.80 -7.61
N ARG A 239 -18.08 -9.81 -8.09
CA ARG A 239 -17.71 -9.70 -9.51
C ARG A 239 -16.69 -10.77 -9.90
N LYS A 240 -16.54 -11.02 -11.20
CA LYS A 240 -15.53 -11.96 -11.70
C LYS A 240 -14.13 -11.40 -11.44
N ILE A 241 -13.16 -12.26 -11.15
CA ILE A 241 -11.78 -11.84 -10.86
C ILE A 241 -11.18 -10.96 -11.97
N GLY A 242 -11.45 -11.28 -13.24
CA GLY A 242 -10.98 -10.48 -14.38
C GLY A 242 -11.54 -9.06 -14.43
N GLU A 243 -12.69 -8.81 -13.81
CA GLU A 243 -13.25 -7.45 -13.69
C GLU A 243 -12.45 -6.63 -12.67
N TYR A 244 -12.17 -7.18 -11.49
CA TYR A 244 -11.31 -6.52 -10.50
C TYR A 244 -9.89 -6.28 -11.04
N MET A 245 -9.33 -7.22 -11.79
CA MET A 245 -8.02 -7.06 -12.42
C MET A 245 -8.01 -5.93 -13.44
N ARG A 246 -9.09 -5.78 -14.22
CA ARG A 246 -9.26 -4.65 -15.14
C ARG A 246 -9.31 -3.32 -14.40
N ASP A 247 -10.05 -3.23 -13.30
CA ASP A 247 -10.13 -1.99 -12.51
C ASP A 247 -8.75 -1.62 -11.94
N MET A 248 -8.00 -2.59 -11.43
CA MET A 248 -6.61 -2.39 -10.99
C MET A 248 -5.67 -1.93 -12.13
N LEU A 249 -5.82 -2.46 -13.34
CA LEU A 249 -5.02 -2.06 -14.50
C LEU A 249 -5.35 -0.64 -15.00
N LYS A 250 -6.63 -0.29 -14.94
CA LYS A 250 -7.15 1.00 -15.41
C LYS A 250 -7.02 2.10 -14.37
N SER A 251 -6.76 1.75 -13.11
CA SER A 251 -6.56 2.72 -12.06
C SER A 251 -5.10 3.16 -11.98
N SER A 252 -4.90 4.38 -11.53
CA SER A 252 -3.59 4.89 -11.11
C SER A 252 -3.68 5.24 -9.63
N ILE A 253 -2.70 4.78 -8.84
CA ILE A 253 -2.57 5.09 -7.41
C ILE A 253 -1.39 6.03 -7.23
N PHE A 254 -1.63 7.08 -6.44
CA PHE A 254 -0.70 8.17 -6.19
C PHE A 254 -0.46 8.25 -4.69
N THR A 255 0.76 8.60 -4.28
CA THR A 255 1.09 8.70 -2.85
C THR A 255 2.15 9.75 -2.62
N GLN A 256 1.92 10.66 -1.67
CA GLN A 256 2.87 11.69 -1.28
C GLN A 256 3.12 11.65 0.24
N ARG A 257 4.31 12.08 0.64
CA ARG A 257 4.74 12.08 2.05
C ARG A 257 4.03 13.18 2.83
N LEU A 258 3.52 12.85 4.01
CA LEU A 258 2.95 13.82 4.97
C LEU A 258 3.96 14.23 6.04
N THR A 259 5.14 13.63 6.05
CA THR A 259 6.13 13.76 7.14
C THR A 259 7.53 13.98 6.57
N THR A 260 8.44 14.50 7.40
CA THR A 260 9.87 14.76 7.12
C THR A 260 10.17 16.03 6.31
N ILE A 261 11.46 16.27 6.02
CA ILE A 261 11.93 17.35 5.15
C ILE A 261 11.46 17.21 3.69
N GLN A 262 11.02 16.00 3.31
CA GLN A 262 10.47 15.66 1.99
C GLN A 262 8.94 15.65 1.98
N ALA A 263 8.28 16.32 2.95
CA ALA A 263 6.82 16.38 2.97
C ALA A 263 6.28 17.06 1.71
N GLY A 264 5.32 16.42 1.03
CA GLY A 264 4.81 16.83 -0.28
C GLY A 264 5.45 16.10 -1.46
N ASP A 265 6.61 15.47 -1.28
CA ASP A 265 7.25 14.70 -2.35
C ASP A 265 6.54 13.37 -2.59
N ASP A 266 6.65 12.86 -3.81
CA ASP A 266 6.21 11.52 -4.17
C ASP A 266 6.79 10.46 -3.22
N PHE A 267 5.93 9.53 -2.81
CA PHE A 267 6.28 8.44 -1.94
C PHE A 267 6.09 7.11 -2.68
N ALA A 268 7.22 6.43 -2.92
CA ALA A 268 7.18 5.08 -3.46
C ALA A 268 6.54 4.13 -2.45
N ALA A 269 5.68 3.24 -2.94
CA ALA A 269 5.03 2.24 -2.11
C ALA A 269 6.05 1.40 -1.35
N CYS A 270 5.84 1.18 -0.05
CA CYS A 270 6.75 0.39 0.79
C CYS A 270 6.75 -1.10 0.40
N HIS A 271 7.56 -1.92 1.08
CA HIS A 271 7.61 -3.37 0.87
C HIS A 271 6.23 -4.04 0.91
N ASN A 272 5.42 -3.67 1.91
CA ASN A 272 4.09 -4.23 2.08
C ASN A 272 3.12 -3.77 0.98
N CYS A 273 3.02 -2.47 0.72
CA CYS A 273 2.14 -1.94 -0.31
C CYS A 273 2.53 -2.44 -1.70
N SER A 274 3.83 -2.48 -2.01
CA SER A 274 4.29 -2.92 -3.32
C SER A 274 4.05 -4.41 -3.57
N GLY A 275 4.09 -5.25 -2.53
CA GLY A 275 3.77 -6.67 -2.63
C GLY A 275 2.26 -6.94 -2.71
N ILE A 276 1.45 -6.26 -1.89
CA ILE A 276 -0.02 -6.35 -1.92
C ILE A 276 -0.57 -5.81 -3.23
N LEU A 277 -0.12 -4.62 -3.63
CA LEU A 277 -0.48 -3.94 -4.87
C LEU A 277 0.45 -4.38 -6.01
N SER A 278 0.92 -5.63 -5.99
CA SER A 278 1.65 -6.19 -7.13
C SER A 278 0.76 -6.21 -8.39
N ALA A 279 1.33 -6.52 -9.55
CA ALA A 279 0.60 -6.46 -10.82
C ALA A 279 -0.79 -7.14 -10.67
N PRO A 280 -1.89 -6.42 -10.95
CA PRO A 280 -2.00 -5.39 -11.98
C PRO A 280 -1.99 -3.91 -11.54
N ALA A 281 -2.00 -3.59 -10.25
CA ALA A 281 -2.22 -2.21 -9.80
C ALA A 281 -1.08 -1.25 -10.23
N ASN A 282 -1.43 -0.11 -10.81
CA ASN A 282 -0.48 0.91 -11.26
C ASN A 282 -0.22 1.95 -10.15
N VAL A 283 0.84 1.78 -9.36
CA VAL A 283 1.29 2.78 -8.39
C VAL A 283 2.31 3.68 -9.09
N ILE A 284 1.90 4.91 -9.40
CA ILE A 284 2.65 5.76 -10.33
C ILE A 284 3.79 6.53 -9.66
N THR A 285 3.70 6.73 -8.34
CA THR A 285 4.77 7.31 -7.50
C THR A 285 5.87 6.30 -7.19
N GLY A 286 5.78 5.10 -7.76
CA GLY A 286 6.80 4.07 -7.70
C GLY A 286 6.51 2.97 -6.69
N LYS A 287 7.27 1.88 -6.82
CA LYS A 287 7.29 0.72 -5.93
C LYS A 287 8.75 0.44 -5.57
N VAL A 288 9.03 0.08 -4.32
CA VAL A 288 10.38 -0.32 -3.94
C VAL A 288 10.76 -1.66 -4.61
N GLU A 289 12.02 -1.81 -5.02
CA GLU A 289 12.50 -3.03 -5.69
C GLU A 289 12.49 -4.27 -4.78
N SER A 290 12.47 -4.09 -3.46
CA SER A 290 12.37 -5.20 -2.51
C SER A 290 11.01 -5.91 -2.56
N ALA A 291 10.01 -5.31 -3.23
CA ALA A 291 8.69 -5.86 -3.43
C ALA A 291 8.73 -7.18 -4.21
N GLY A 292 8.30 -8.27 -3.58
CA GLY A 292 8.33 -9.61 -4.18
C GLY A 292 9.65 -10.36 -4.00
N SER A 293 10.66 -9.75 -3.37
CA SER A 293 11.76 -10.53 -2.80
C SER A 293 11.24 -11.28 -1.58
N ASN A 294 11.56 -12.58 -1.48
CA ASN A 294 11.29 -13.34 -0.26
C ASN A 294 12.08 -12.67 0.87
N PHE A 295 11.43 -11.77 1.63
CA PHE A 295 12.10 -10.99 2.67
C PHE A 295 12.74 -11.93 3.69
N SER A 296 12.10 -13.06 4.02
CA SER A 296 12.70 -14.13 4.83
C SER A 296 14.03 -14.64 4.25
N SER A 297 14.16 -14.79 2.93
CA SER A 297 15.43 -15.16 2.28
C SER A 297 16.51 -14.08 2.41
N THR A 298 16.16 -12.80 2.31
CA THR A 298 17.06 -11.67 2.54
C THR A 298 17.49 -11.61 4.01
N LEU A 299 16.53 -11.83 4.90
CA LEU A 299 16.71 -11.88 6.33
C LEU A 299 17.57 -13.09 6.78
N SER A 300 17.55 -14.19 6.01
CA SER A 300 18.34 -15.41 6.20
C SER A 300 19.75 -15.30 5.61
N ARG A 301 19.92 -14.60 4.48
CA ARG A 301 21.25 -14.26 3.94
C ARG A 301 22.03 -13.37 4.90
N TYR A 302 21.36 -12.42 5.54
CA TYR A 302 21.94 -11.60 6.61
C TYR A 302 22.33 -12.41 7.85
N LYS A 303 21.64 -13.51 8.16
CA LYS A 303 22.05 -14.44 9.23
C LYS A 303 23.37 -15.14 8.90
N ARG A 304 23.50 -15.71 7.69
CA ARG A 304 24.75 -16.41 7.28
C ARG A 304 25.97 -15.50 7.21
N SER A 305 25.80 -14.22 6.87
CA SER A 305 26.91 -13.25 6.86
C SER A 305 27.37 -12.82 8.25
N GLN A 306 26.53 -12.98 9.29
CA GLN A 306 26.91 -12.73 10.69
C GLN A 306 27.37 -14.00 11.42
N GLU A 307 26.93 -15.18 10.96
CA GLU A 307 27.37 -16.49 11.45
C GLU A 307 28.63 -17.02 10.75
N SER A 308 29.27 -16.25 9.85
CA SER A 308 30.56 -16.61 9.25
C SER A 308 31.72 -15.87 9.92
N PRO A 309 32.27 -16.38 11.03
CA PRO A 309 33.67 -16.18 11.33
C PRO A 309 34.47 -17.14 10.45
N ILE A 310 35.33 -16.60 9.59
CA ILE A 310 36.61 -17.26 9.31
C ILE A 310 37.45 -17.10 10.57
#